data_AF-A0AAN7W4J8-F1
#
_entry.id   AF-A0AAN7W4J8-F1
#
_cell.length_a   1.000
_cell.length_b   1.000
_cell.length_c   1.000
_cell.angle_alpha   90.00
_cell.angle_beta   90.00
_cell.angle_gamma   90.00
#
_symmetry.space_group_name_H-M   'P 1'
#
loop_
_entity.id
_entity.type
_entity.pdbx_description
1 polymer ?
#
loop_
_entity_poly.entity_id
_entity_poly.type
_entity_poly.pdbx_seq_one_letter_code
_entity_poly.pdbx_strand_id
1 'polypeptide(L)'
;MAPKLEQVFTMRAFLSKEDTLVIGPIHGGSQRMIAPVTGGFIKGPGIEMEFTPGSSDWPRLDATTGVLHLDVRSQARNKETGDCIFVTYTGFIKLDPLAQAVMEWSPDARTTESSEHYFITTPKFEVSSEALKWMEQTVFVAHGHFVVPGDGTEAVEYEVYKVVSA
;
A
#
# COMPACT_ATOMS: atom_id res chain seq x y z
N MET A 1 5.89 24.87 -16.21
CA MET A 1 4.75 24.58 -15.32
C MET A 1 5.10 23.37 -14.47
N ALA A 2 4.51 23.22 -13.28
CA ALA A 2 4.67 22.01 -12.48
C ALA A 2 3.94 20.83 -13.14
N PRO A 3 4.42 19.58 -12.99
CA PRO A 3 3.68 18.39 -13.40
C PRO A 3 2.32 18.30 -12.71
N LYS A 4 1.39 17.54 -13.31
CA LYS A 4 0.06 17.27 -12.74
C LYS A 4 -0.06 15.79 -12.37
N LEU A 5 -1.07 15.47 -11.57
CA LEU A 5 -1.42 14.11 -11.18
C LEU A 5 -2.76 13.72 -11.82
N GLU A 6 -2.81 12.51 -12.39
CA GLU A 6 -4.04 11.91 -12.93
C GLU A 6 -4.23 10.54 -12.27
N GLN A 7 -5.36 10.34 -11.58
CA GLN A 7 -5.67 9.06 -10.95
C GLN A 7 -5.90 8.00 -12.04
N VAL A 8 -5.33 6.81 -11.85
CA VAL A 8 -5.38 5.74 -12.85
C VAL A 8 -6.01 4.45 -12.31
N PHE A 9 -5.77 4.09 -11.06
CA PHE A 9 -6.34 2.89 -10.46
C PHE A 9 -6.24 2.97 -8.93
N THR A 10 -6.91 2.03 -8.28
CA THR A 10 -6.89 1.84 -6.84
C THR A 10 -6.21 0.53 -6.51
N MET A 11 -5.37 0.51 -5.47
CA MET A 11 -4.78 -0.71 -4.92
C MET A 11 -5.31 -0.91 -3.50
N ARG A 12 -5.98 -2.02 -3.22
CA ARG A 12 -6.40 -2.40 -1.86
C ARG A 12 -5.69 -3.67 -1.44
N ALA A 13 -4.99 -3.65 -0.32
CA ALA A 13 -4.28 -4.81 0.22
C ALA A 13 -4.77 -5.10 1.63
N PHE A 14 -5.35 -6.29 1.83
CA PHE A 14 -5.75 -6.78 3.15
C PHE A 14 -4.54 -7.31 3.90
N LEU A 15 -4.47 -7.05 5.20
CA LEU A 15 -3.35 -7.43 6.05
C LEU A 15 -3.75 -8.57 7.01
N SER A 16 -2.78 -9.42 7.36
CA SER A 16 -2.98 -10.47 8.38
C SER A 16 -2.68 -9.92 9.78
N LYS A 17 -3.68 -9.85 10.66
CA LYS A 17 -3.45 -9.57 12.09
C LYS A 17 -2.58 -10.65 12.73
N GLU A 18 -2.90 -11.91 12.45
CA GLU A 18 -2.35 -13.08 13.11
C GLU A 18 -0.91 -13.37 12.69
N ASP A 19 -0.59 -13.12 11.42
CA ASP A 19 0.75 -13.34 10.86
C ASP A 19 1.64 -12.08 10.90
N THR A 20 1.11 -10.95 11.40
CA THR A 20 1.92 -9.75 11.58
C THR A 20 2.97 -9.99 12.65
N LEU A 21 4.24 -9.81 12.28
CA LEU A 21 5.36 -9.96 13.20
C LEU A 21 5.86 -8.61 13.66
N VAL A 22 6.00 -8.46 14.98
CA VAL A 22 6.66 -7.31 15.59
C VAL A 22 8.01 -7.78 16.11
N ILE A 23 9.09 -7.41 15.42
CA ILE A 23 10.46 -7.75 15.85
C ILE A 23 10.87 -6.88 17.06
N GLY A 24 10.31 -5.67 17.16
CA GLY A 24 10.68 -4.69 18.19
C GLY A 24 11.83 -3.80 17.73
N PRO A 25 12.43 -3.01 18.65
CA PRO A 25 13.50 -2.08 18.31
C PRO A 25 14.75 -2.85 17.87
N ILE A 26 15.21 -2.57 16.64
CA ILE A 26 16.53 -3.01 16.18
C ILE A 26 17.58 -2.22 16.97
N HIS A 27 18.78 -2.79 17.24
CA HIS A 27 19.85 -2.19 18.06
C HIS A 27 19.90 -0.65 18.01
N GLY A 28 19.28 0.01 19.00
CA GLY A 28 19.25 1.47 19.18
C GLY A 28 18.40 2.29 18.19
N GLY A 29 17.49 1.69 17.41
CA GLY A 29 16.79 2.37 16.31
C GLY A 29 15.31 1.99 16.14
N SER A 30 14.82 2.12 14.91
CA SER A 30 13.42 1.92 14.53
C SER A 30 12.88 0.52 14.89
N GLN A 31 11.59 0.45 15.25
CA GLN A 31 10.88 -0.80 15.42
C GLN A 31 10.60 -1.43 14.05
N ARG A 32 10.99 -2.70 13.87
CA ARG A 32 10.70 -3.46 12.64
C ARG A 32 9.44 -4.28 12.80
N MET A 33 8.61 -4.26 11.78
CA MET A 33 7.47 -5.16 11.64
C MET A 33 7.50 -5.84 10.27
N ILE A 34 6.71 -6.90 10.14
CA ILE A 34 6.40 -7.59 8.88
C ILE A 34 4.89 -7.72 8.86
N ALA A 35 4.25 -7.14 7.85
CA ALA A 35 2.80 -7.14 7.67
C ALA A 35 2.45 -7.90 6.38
N PRO A 36 2.12 -9.21 6.49
CA PRO A 36 1.76 -10.02 5.33
C PRO A 36 0.46 -9.54 4.70
N VAL A 37 0.44 -9.47 3.37
CA VAL A 37 -0.77 -9.19 2.59
C VAL A 37 -1.48 -10.51 2.30
N THR A 38 -2.73 -10.61 2.72
CA THR A 38 -3.57 -11.82 2.57
C THR A 38 -4.34 -11.86 1.26
N GLY A 39 -4.49 -10.71 0.61
CA GLY A 39 -5.17 -10.57 -0.67
C GLY A 39 -5.53 -9.12 -0.96
N GLY A 40 -6.52 -8.95 -1.84
CA GLY A 40 -6.96 -7.64 -2.32
C GLY A 40 -6.74 -7.49 -3.82
N PHE A 41 -6.71 -6.26 -4.32
CA PHE A 41 -6.78 -6.00 -5.76
C PHE A 41 -6.02 -4.76 -6.21
N ILE A 42 -5.76 -4.71 -7.52
CA ILE A 42 -5.44 -3.50 -8.28
C ILE A 42 -6.55 -3.34 -9.32
N LYS A 43 -7.30 -2.23 -9.27
CA LYS A 43 -8.49 -2.04 -10.10
C LYS A 43 -8.60 -0.63 -10.66
N GLY A 44 -8.86 -0.51 -11.95
CA GLY A 44 -9.08 0.75 -12.66
C GLY A 44 -9.43 0.51 -14.13
N PRO A 45 -9.53 1.57 -14.95
CA PRO A 45 -9.81 1.43 -16.37
C PRO A 45 -8.75 0.56 -17.07
N GLY A 46 -9.18 -0.59 -17.62
CA GLY A 46 -8.30 -1.52 -18.34
C GLY A 46 -7.35 -2.34 -17.46
N ILE A 47 -7.53 -2.33 -16.13
CA ILE A 47 -6.72 -3.11 -15.20
C ILE A 47 -7.59 -3.71 -14.08
N GLU A 48 -7.50 -5.03 -13.94
CA GLU A 48 -8.08 -5.78 -12.82
C GLU A 48 -7.13 -6.93 -12.46
N MET A 49 -6.56 -6.87 -11.27
CA MET A 49 -5.58 -7.82 -10.76
C MET A 49 -5.89 -8.16 -9.32
N GLU A 50 -5.55 -9.37 -8.88
CA GLU A 50 -5.69 -9.78 -7.49
C GLU A 50 -4.33 -10.06 -6.86
N PHE A 51 -4.09 -9.53 -5.66
CA PHE A 51 -2.86 -9.82 -4.93
C PHE A 51 -2.79 -11.31 -4.60
N THR A 52 -1.60 -11.89 -4.80
CA THR A 52 -1.35 -13.30 -4.50
C THR A 52 -0.48 -13.45 -3.25
N PRO A 53 -0.54 -14.61 -2.57
CA PRO A 53 0.31 -14.89 -1.41
C PRO A 53 1.80 -14.63 -1.65
N GLY A 54 2.49 -14.24 -0.57
CA GLY A 54 3.90 -13.84 -0.59
C GLY A 54 4.13 -12.33 -0.74
N SER A 55 3.05 -11.56 -0.92
CA SER A 55 3.06 -10.10 -0.83
C SER A 55 3.18 -9.67 0.64
N SER A 56 3.99 -8.65 0.95
CA SER A 56 4.18 -8.18 2.33
C SER A 56 4.74 -6.76 2.35
N ASP A 57 4.53 -6.07 3.47
CA ASP A 57 5.28 -4.87 3.86
C ASP A 57 6.29 -5.22 4.96
N TRP A 58 7.43 -4.55 4.93
CA TRP A 58 8.43 -4.56 5.99
C TRP A 58 8.56 -3.14 6.54
N PRO A 59 7.60 -2.63 7.32
CA PRO A 59 7.68 -1.25 7.76
C PRO A 59 8.68 -1.07 8.91
N ARG A 60 9.25 0.13 8.99
CA ARG A 60 10.04 0.58 10.14
C ARG A 60 9.38 1.76 10.80
N LEU A 61 9.04 1.65 12.07
CA LEU A 61 8.55 2.76 12.87
C LEU A 61 9.71 3.48 13.54
N ASP A 62 9.93 4.73 13.18
CA ASP A 62 10.73 5.64 13.97
C ASP A 62 9.87 6.17 15.13
N ALA A 63 10.11 5.65 16.34
CA ALA A 63 9.37 6.04 17.54
C ALA A 63 9.67 7.48 17.99
N THR A 64 10.75 8.09 17.52
CA THR A 64 11.11 9.48 17.88
C THR A 64 10.36 10.49 17.02
N THR A 65 10.11 10.17 15.75
CA THR A 65 9.39 11.05 14.82
C THR A 65 7.94 10.65 14.61
N GLY A 66 7.54 9.45 15.03
CA GLY A 66 6.21 8.88 14.75
C GLY A 66 6.00 8.58 13.26
N VAL A 67 7.07 8.29 12.51
CA VAL A 67 6.98 8.01 11.07
C VAL A 67 7.18 6.53 10.80
N LEU A 68 6.24 5.94 10.08
CA LEU A 68 6.33 4.59 9.53
C LEU A 68 6.92 4.66 8.12
N HIS A 69 8.09 4.06 7.95
CA HIS A 69 8.78 3.94 6.68
C HIS A 69 8.41 2.60 6.03
N LEU A 70 7.67 2.66 4.94
CA LEU A 70 7.18 1.47 4.22
C LEU A 70 8.25 0.91 3.29
N ASP A 71 8.25 -0.41 3.13
CA ASP A 71 9.12 -1.15 2.21
C ASP A 71 8.35 -2.36 1.71
N VAL A 72 7.64 -2.20 0.60
CA VAL A 72 6.67 -3.19 0.11
C VAL A 72 7.16 -3.88 -1.13
N ARG A 73 6.91 -5.20 -1.16
CA ARG A 73 6.99 -6.03 -2.37
C ARG A 73 5.72 -6.83 -2.46
N SER A 74 5.06 -6.77 -3.61
CA SER A 74 3.80 -7.47 -3.82
C SER A 74 3.67 -7.94 -5.26
N GLN A 75 2.83 -8.94 -5.44
CA GLN A 75 2.56 -9.55 -6.74
C GLN A 75 1.06 -9.75 -6.89
N ALA A 76 0.57 -9.51 -8.10
CA ALA A 76 -0.83 -9.66 -8.44
C ALA A 76 -1.00 -10.37 -9.79
N ARG A 77 -2.16 -11.01 -9.98
CA ARG A 77 -2.50 -11.74 -11.19
C ARG A 77 -3.92 -11.44 -11.63
N ASN A 78 -4.14 -11.27 -12.94
CA ASN A 78 -5.47 -11.27 -13.52
C ASN A 78 -6.00 -12.70 -13.56
N LYS A 79 -7.19 -12.94 -13.00
CA LYS A 79 -7.79 -14.28 -12.92
C LYS A 79 -8.14 -14.87 -14.29
N GLU A 80 -8.46 -14.05 -15.28
CA GLU A 80 -8.95 -14.48 -16.58
C GLU A 80 -7.82 -14.62 -17.61
N THR A 81 -6.95 -13.61 -17.73
CA THR A 81 -5.85 -13.57 -18.71
C THR A 81 -4.58 -14.24 -18.21
N GLY A 82 -4.40 -14.33 -16.89
CA GLY A 82 -3.16 -14.79 -16.26
C GLY A 82 -2.03 -13.75 -16.27
N ASP A 83 -2.30 -12.53 -16.75
CA ASP A 83 -1.34 -11.42 -16.70
C ASP A 83 -0.87 -11.17 -15.26
N CYS A 84 0.41 -10.86 -15.11
CA CYS A 84 1.06 -10.70 -13.82
C CYS A 84 1.62 -9.29 -13.67
N ILE A 85 1.54 -8.76 -12.45
CA ILE A 85 2.18 -7.53 -12.02
C ILE A 85 3.05 -7.83 -10.80
N PHE A 86 4.27 -7.32 -10.82
CA PHE A 86 5.08 -7.13 -9.63
C PHE A 86 5.10 -5.64 -9.31
N VAL A 87 4.91 -5.31 -8.03
CA VAL A 87 4.93 -3.92 -7.55
C VAL A 87 5.86 -3.81 -6.35
N THR A 88 6.73 -2.81 -6.40
CA THR A 88 7.52 -2.40 -5.24
C THR A 88 7.22 -0.94 -4.92
N TYR A 89 7.16 -0.62 -3.64
CA TYR A 89 7.02 0.77 -3.24
C TYR A 89 7.64 1.03 -1.88
N THR A 90 8.06 2.29 -1.72
CA THR A 90 8.40 2.87 -0.43
C THR A 90 7.52 4.08 -0.22
N GLY A 91 7.44 4.54 1.02
CA GLY A 91 6.66 5.71 1.37
C GLY A 91 6.67 5.94 2.86
N PHE A 92 5.85 6.88 3.28
CA PHE A 92 5.75 7.27 4.68
C PHE A 92 4.30 7.31 5.11
N ILE A 93 4.06 6.83 6.32
CA ILE A 93 2.85 7.14 7.10
C ILE A 93 3.32 7.97 8.30
N LYS A 94 2.77 9.17 8.49
CA LYS A 94 2.88 9.84 9.79
C LYS A 94 1.81 9.27 10.70
N LEU A 95 2.20 8.68 11.82
CA LEU A 95 1.27 8.11 12.77
C LEU A 95 0.52 9.22 13.49
N ASP A 96 -0.74 9.38 13.12
CA ASP A 96 -1.76 10.10 13.88
C ASP A 96 -2.61 9.11 14.69
N PRO A 97 -3.50 9.59 15.59
CA PRO A 97 -4.32 8.70 16.42
C PRO A 97 -5.22 7.75 15.63
N LEU A 98 -5.67 8.14 14.42
CA LEU A 98 -6.52 7.28 13.58
C LEU A 98 -5.68 6.13 12.99
N ALA A 99 -4.49 6.43 12.47
CA ALA A 99 -3.55 5.43 11.99
C ALA A 99 -3.12 4.46 13.11
N GLN A 100 -2.88 4.99 14.33
CA GLN A 100 -2.55 4.16 15.49
C GLN A 100 -3.68 3.18 15.84
N ALA A 101 -4.93 3.64 15.87
CA ALA A 101 -6.07 2.79 16.17
C ALA A 101 -6.19 1.60 15.20
N VAL A 102 -5.98 1.85 13.91
CA VAL A 102 -5.95 0.78 12.88
C VAL A 102 -4.76 -0.15 13.11
N MET A 103 -3.54 0.37 13.25
CA MET A 103 -2.36 -0.48 13.46
C MET A 103 -2.44 -1.40 14.69
N GLU A 104 -3.15 -0.97 15.73
CA GLU A 104 -3.39 -1.75 16.96
C GLU A 104 -4.59 -2.71 16.84
N TRP A 105 -5.28 -2.72 15.71
CA TRP A 105 -6.53 -3.46 15.49
C TRP A 105 -7.56 -3.14 16.59
N SER A 106 -7.67 -1.85 16.93
CA SER A 106 -8.51 -1.33 18.00
C SER A 106 -10.00 -1.47 17.64
N PRO A 107 -10.90 -1.73 18.62
CA PRO A 107 -12.34 -1.65 18.38
C PRO A 107 -12.81 -0.25 17.95
N ASP A 108 -12.01 0.79 18.22
CA ASP A 108 -12.30 2.17 17.82
C ASP A 108 -11.77 2.50 16.40
N ALA A 109 -11.08 1.55 15.75
CA ALA A 109 -10.61 1.71 14.38
C ALA A 109 -11.78 1.85 13.41
N ARG A 110 -11.59 2.68 12.38
CA ARG A 110 -12.58 2.89 11.32
C ARG A 110 -11.90 3.08 9.97
N THR A 111 -12.66 2.92 8.90
CA THR A 111 -12.26 3.40 7.59
C THR A 111 -11.97 4.90 7.64
N THR A 112 -10.88 5.30 7.01
CA THR A 112 -10.42 6.69 6.94
C THR A 112 -10.39 7.18 5.50
N GLU A 113 -10.35 8.49 5.34
CA GLU A 113 -10.14 9.13 4.04
C GLU A 113 -8.65 9.42 3.85
N SER A 114 -8.16 9.38 2.60
CA SER A 114 -6.75 9.67 2.27
C SER A 114 -6.29 11.01 2.85
N SER A 115 -7.15 12.04 2.79
CA SER A 115 -6.87 13.38 3.31
C SER A 115 -6.67 13.48 4.83
N GLU A 116 -7.08 12.46 5.60
CA GLU A 116 -6.89 12.43 7.06
C GLU A 116 -5.45 12.08 7.46
N HIS A 117 -4.66 11.59 6.50
CA HIS A 117 -3.31 11.10 6.77
C HIS A 117 -2.27 11.76 5.87
N TYR A 118 -1.06 11.91 6.41
CA TYR A 118 0.12 11.95 5.56
C TYR A 118 0.57 10.51 5.30
N PHE A 119 -0.02 9.89 4.28
CA PHE A 119 0.26 8.53 3.86
C PHE A 119 0.52 8.53 2.35
N ILE A 120 1.79 8.68 1.97
CA ILE A 120 2.20 8.86 0.57
C ILE A 120 3.24 7.82 0.20
N THR A 121 3.05 7.17 -0.95
CA THR A 121 3.97 6.16 -1.48
C THR A 121 4.32 6.43 -2.95
N THR A 122 5.39 5.81 -3.43
CA THR A 122 5.83 5.91 -4.83
C THR A 122 5.96 4.52 -5.45
N PRO A 123 4.87 3.95 -6.00
CA PRO A 123 4.89 2.61 -6.56
C PRO A 123 5.60 2.54 -7.91
N LYS A 124 6.26 1.41 -8.12
CA LYS A 124 6.93 1.02 -9.35
C LYS A 124 6.41 -0.35 -9.77
N PHE A 125 6.03 -0.46 -11.03
CA PHE A 125 5.38 -1.65 -11.58
C PHE A 125 6.26 -2.30 -12.62
N GLU A 126 6.28 -3.64 -12.61
CA GLU A 126 6.82 -4.51 -13.64
C GLU A 126 5.68 -5.43 -14.09
N VAL A 127 5.44 -5.55 -15.39
CA VAL A 127 4.23 -6.18 -15.93
C VAL A 127 4.56 -7.19 -17.03
N SER A 128 3.77 -8.26 -17.10
CA SER A 128 3.90 -9.25 -18.19
C SER A 128 3.14 -8.86 -19.46
N SER A 129 2.08 -8.06 -19.33
CA SER A 129 1.14 -7.74 -20.41
C SER A 129 1.63 -6.55 -21.24
N GLU A 130 1.62 -6.68 -22.57
CA GLU A 130 1.98 -5.57 -23.48
C GLU A 130 1.03 -4.37 -23.31
N ALA A 131 -0.26 -4.63 -23.05
CA ALA A 131 -1.26 -3.59 -22.84
C ALA A 131 -0.98 -2.72 -21.60
N LEU A 132 -0.20 -3.23 -20.64
CA LEU A 132 0.14 -2.55 -19.40
C LEU A 132 1.56 -1.98 -19.39
N LYS A 133 2.34 -2.15 -20.46
CA LYS A 133 3.76 -1.74 -20.50
C LYS A 133 4.00 -0.26 -20.26
N TRP A 134 2.99 0.58 -20.48
CA TRP A 134 3.03 1.99 -20.12
C TRP A 134 3.34 2.22 -18.63
N MET A 135 2.98 1.28 -17.74
CA MET A 135 3.26 1.35 -16.30
C MET A 135 4.76 1.29 -15.99
N GLU A 136 5.56 0.59 -16.80
CA GLU A 136 7.02 0.51 -16.62
C GLU A 136 7.73 1.83 -17.00
N GLN A 137 7.03 2.74 -17.68
CA GLN A 137 7.56 4.00 -18.22
C GLN A 137 6.94 5.23 -17.55
N THR A 138 6.21 5.03 -16.46
CA THR A 138 5.41 6.07 -15.79
C THR A 138 5.86 6.25 -14.35
N VAL A 139 5.97 7.51 -13.91
CA VAL A 139 6.17 7.83 -12.50
C VAL A 139 4.82 7.85 -11.81
N PHE A 140 4.72 7.14 -10.68
CA PHE A 140 3.51 7.10 -9.87
C PHE A 140 3.73 7.70 -8.48
N VAL A 141 2.65 8.29 -7.98
CA VAL A 141 2.49 8.69 -6.57
C VAL A 141 1.16 8.11 -6.12
N ALA A 142 1.10 7.61 -4.89
CA ALA A 142 -0.12 7.06 -4.32
C ALA A 142 -0.44 7.71 -2.98
N HIS A 143 -1.72 8.01 -2.78
CA HIS A 143 -2.25 8.54 -1.52
C HIS A 143 -3.03 7.43 -0.82
N GLY A 144 -2.55 7.04 0.35
CA GLY A 144 -3.08 5.91 1.12
C GLY A 144 -4.09 6.32 2.18
N HIS A 145 -4.99 5.39 2.49
CA HIS A 145 -5.86 5.40 3.67
C HIS A 145 -6.07 3.98 4.19
N PHE A 146 -6.76 3.86 5.32
CA PHE A 146 -7.10 2.59 5.93
C PHE A 146 -8.56 2.23 5.69
N VAL A 147 -8.83 0.96 5.45
CA VAL A 147 -10.17 0.40 5.27
C VAL A 147 -10.42 -0.61 6.39
N VAL A 148 -11.45 -0.36 7.19
CA VAL A 148 -11.88 -1.22 8.31
C VAL A 148 -13.35 -1.58 8.09
N PRO A 149 -13.66 -2.71 7.43
CA PRO A 149 -15.03 -3.07 7.07
C PRO A 149 -15.92 -3.46 8.27
N GLY A 150 -15.33 -3.77 9.43
CA GLY A 150 -16.05 -4.20 10.63
C GLY A 150 -16.31 -5.72 10.69
N ASP A 151 -15.72 -6.50 9.78
CA ASP A 151 -15.80 -7.97 9.73
C ASP A 151 -14.57 -8.66 10.34
N GLY A 152 -13.71 -7.90 11.04
CA GLY A 152 -12.45 -8.37 11.60
C GLY A 152 -11.27 -8.33 10.62
N THR A 153 -11.47 -7.83 9.40
CA THR A 153 -10.38 -7.53 8.45
C THR A 153 -9.99 -6.06 8.48
N GLU A 154 -8.74 -5.78 8.11
CA GLU A 154 -8.26 -4.44 7.85
C GLU A 154 -7.42 -4.44 6.56
N ALA A 155 -7.49 -3.34 5.82
CA ALA A 155 -6.72 -3.14 4.61
C ALA A 155 -6.12 -1.74 4.56
N VAL A 156 -5.06 -1.62 3.77
CA VAL A 156 -4.61 -0.33 3.23
C VAL A 156 -5.15 -0.18 1.82
N GLU A 157 -5.64 1.00 1.48
CA GLU A 157 -6.06 1.34 0.13
C GLU A 157 -5.30 2.57 -0.37
N TYR A 158 -4.90 2.52 -1.64
CA TYR A 158 -4.15 3.57 -2.30
C TYR A 158 -4.91 4.05 -3.53
N GLU A 159 -5.17 5.35 -3.58
CA GLU A 159 -5.47 6.05 -4.83
C GLU A 159 -4.15 6.26 -5.57
N VAL A 160 -3.99 5.61 -6.73
CA VAL A 160 -2.73 5.67 -7.49
C VAL A 160 -2.85 6.67 -8.64
N TYR A 161 -1.89 7.57 -8.70
CA TYR A 161 -1.81 8.65 -9.67
C TYR A 161 -0.57 8.52 -10.54
N LYS A 162 -0.71 8.70 -11.85
CA LYS A 162 0.44 8.93 -12.74
C LYS A 162 0.80 10.41 -12.75
N VAL A 163 2.09 10.71 -12.84
CA VAL A 163 2.60 12.06 -13.06
C VAL A 163 2.55 12.36 -14.55
N VAL A 164 1.87 13.44 -14.93
CA VAL A 164 1.76 13.89 -16.33
C VAL A 164 2.44 15.24 -16.53
N SER A 165 3.07 15.42 -17.69
CA SER A 165 3.63 16.71 -18.08
C SER A 165 2.51 17.71 -18.37
N ALA A 166 2.72 18.97 -17.95
CA ALA A 166 1.77 20.07 -18.13
C ALA A 166 2.03 20.86 -19.42
#